data_AF-A0A0M0J4D1-F1
#
_entry.id   AF-A0A0M0J4D1-F1
#
_cell.length_a   1.000
_cell.length_b   1.000
_cell.length_c   1.000
_cell.angle_alpha   90.00
_cell.angle_beta   90.00
_cell.angle_gamma   90.00
#
_symmetry.space_group_name_H-M   'P 1'
#
loop_
_entity.id
_entity.type
_entity.pdbx_description
1 polymer ?
#
loop_
_entity_poly.entity_id
_entity_poly.type
_entity_poly.pdbx_seq_one_letter_code
_entity_poly.pdbx_strand_id
1 'polypeptide(L)'
;MAGPPLYVFILLGVVPFVYSLPIALIVAELSTAFPEDGGYVVWVQEACGKNIGSHHAYWVWVIYVVDAAIYPVLVANYVDTMMPMSATGRSLFAVAIVLGVTLINLNGTDMMVKFNTLLAIISLVPTLIFTALGLPNTTFERCVVSEGDVDWTLLVSWTLWLYCGFFSLGTLAGELENPRRTFIIAIAILFPTVLLLNTLPLAVALGTDDRLEHYTAGYFNVLAGRLGGRWLDGGFQLGANVRH
;
A
#
# COMPACT_ATOMS: atom_id res chain seq x y z
N MET A 1 -16.51 5.87 3.31
CA MET A 1 -16.15 5.05 2.13
C MET A 1 -16.41 5.85 0.86
N ALA A 2 -15.66 5.65 -0.24
CA ALA A 2 -15.81 6.43 -1.48
C ALA A 2 -17.04 6.04 -2.34
N GLY A 3 -17.77 4.99 -1.96
CA GLY A 3 -19.00 4.56 -2.60
C GLY A 3 -19.49 3.23 -2.02
N PRO A 4 -20.62 2.69 -2.53
CA PRO A 4 -21.16 1.40 -2.14
C PRO A 4 -20.18 0.24 -2.42
N PRO A 5 -20.20 -0.85 -1.61
CA PRO A 5 -19.28 -1.98 -1.73
C PRO A 5 -19.14 -2.55 -3.14
N LEU A 6 -20.24 -2.67 -3.90
CA LEU A 6 -20.20 -3.26 -5.24
C LEU A 6 -19.19 -2.55 -6.15
N TYR A 7 -19.23 -1.22 -6.21
CA TYR A 7 -18.36 -0.43 -7.08
C TYR A 7 -16.90 -0.49 -6.61
N VAL A 8 -16.68 -0.54 -5.29
CA VAL A 8 -15.35 -0.71 -4.71
C VAL A 8 -14.76 -2.06 -5.12
N PHE A 9 -15.49 -3.16 -4.97
CA PHE A 9 -15.01 -4.49 -5.36
C PHE A 9 -14.86 -4.66 -6.86
N ILE A 10 -15.72 -4.03 -7.67
CA ILE A 10 -15.54 -3.99 -9.13
C ILE A 10 -14.19 -3.34 -9.47
N LEU A 11 -13.89 -2.17 -8.90
CA LEU A 11 -12.63 -1.49 -9.21
C LEU A 11 -11.41 -2.22 -8.64
N LEU A 12 -11.49 -2.75 -7.41
CA LEU A 12 -10.44 -3.62 -6.86
C LEU A 12 -10.23 -4.89 -7.70
N GLY A 13 -11.27 -5.38 -8.37
CA GLY A 13 -11.20 -6.54 -9.25
C GLY A 13 -10.74 -6.22 -10.67
N VAL A 14 -11.05 -5.04 -11.22
CA VAL A 14 -10.76 -4.68 -12.62
C VAL A 14 -9.42 -3.97 -12.76
N VAL A 15 -9.15 -2.97 -11.92
CA VAL A 15 -7.93 -2.12 -12.01
C VAL A 15 -6.64 -2.96 -12.02
N PRO A 16 -6.48 -4.02 -11.22
CA PRO A 16 -5.25 -4.81 -11.25
C PRO A 16 -4.97 -5.42 -12.62
N PHE A 17 -5.99 -5.86 -13.34
CA PHE A 17 -5.81 -6.53 -14.62
C PHE A 17 -5.64 -5.55 -15.78
N VAL A 18 -6.28 -4.38 -15.72
CA VAL A 18 -6.24 -3.39 -16.81
C VAL A 18 -5.14 -2.35 -16.66
N TYR A 19 -4.64 -2.14 -15.45
CA TYR A 19 -3.62 -1.13 -15.13
C TYR A 19 -2.35 -1.78 -14.56
N SER A 20 -2.47 -2.50 -13.45
CA SER A 20 -1.30 -2.99 -12.71
C SER A 20 -0.52 -4.09 -13.44
N LEU A 21 -1.23 -5.08 -13.98
CA LEU A 21 -0.62 -6.23 -14.65
C LEU A 21 0.08 -5.83 -15.94
N PRO A 22 -0.52 -5.03 -16.85
CA PRO A 22 0.20 -4.51 -18.02
C PRO A 22 1.47 -3.75 -17.63
N ILE A 23 1.40 -2.87 -16.63
CA ILE A 23 2.57 -2.13 -16.14
C ILE A 23 3.63 -3.10 -15.61
N ALA A 24 3.26 -4.09 -14.81
CA ALA A 24 4.18 -5.08 -14.27
C ALA A 24 4.88 -5.88 -15.39
N LEU A 25 4.15 -6.25 -16.45
CA LEU A 25 4.72 -6.95 -17.60
C LEU A 25 5.67 -6.06 -18.42
N ILE A 26 5.30 -4.79 -18.65
CA ILE A 26 6.18 -3.80 -19.30
C ILE A 26 7.46 -3.60 -18.49
N VAL A 27 7.32 -3.47 -17.16
CA VAL A 27 8.46 -3.35 -16.23
C VAL A 27 9.35 -4.59 -16.32
N ALA A 28 8.79 -5.79 -16.32
CA ALA A 28 9.57 -7.02 -16.46
C ALA A 28 10.31 -7.06 -17.81
N GLU A 29 9.64 -6.74 -18.91
CA GLU A 29 10.26 -6.73 -20.24
C GLU A 29 11.41 -5.72 -20.31
N LEU A 30 11.17 -4.47 -19.95
CA LEU A 30 12.17 -3.41 -20.01
C LEU A 30 13.32 -3.62 -19.02
N SER A 31 13.04 -4.13 -17.82
CA SER A 31 14.08 -4.46 -16.84
C SER A 31 14.98 -5.61 -17.30
N THR A 32 14.47 -6.52 -18.13
CA THR A 32 15.28 -7.59 -18.73
C THR A 32 16.04 -7.14 -19.98
N ALA A 33 15.52 -6.15 -20.71
CA ALA A 33 16.18 -5.56 -21.87
C ALA A 33 17.28 -4.58 -21.46
N PHE A 34 17.06 -3.82 -20.39
CA PHE A 34 17.97 -2.82 -19.83
C PHE A 34 18.23 -3.13 -18.35
N PRO A 35 19.11 -4.10 -18.04
CA PRO A 35 19.41 -4.54 -16.67
C PRO A 35 20.38 -3.56 -15.98
N GLU A 36 20.01 -2.27 -15.97
CA GLU A 36 20.78 -1.19 -15.36
C GLU A 36 20.07 -0.63 -14.14
N ASP A 37 20.87 -0.12 -13.20
CA ASP A 37 20.34 0.61 -12.04
C ASP A 37 19.77 1.95 -12.50
N GLY A 38 18.45 2.11 -12.37
CA GLY A 38 17.75 3.34 -12.74
C GLY A 38 16.35 3.14 -13.35
N GLY A 39 16.01 1.90 -13.72
CA GLY A 39 14.65 1.50 -14.11
C GLY A 39 14.03 2.44 -15.16
N TYR A 40 12.82 2.92 -14.89
CA TYR A 40 12.05 3.77 -15.81
C TYR A 40 12.72 5.10 -16.19
N VAL A 41 13.73 5.58 -15.44
CA VAL A 41 14.51 6.76 -15.84
C VAL A 41 15.40 6.42 -17.04
N VAL A 42 16.08 5.28 -16.97
CA VAL A 42 16.95 4.79 -18.05
C VAL A 42 16.11 4.49 -19.29
N TRP A 43 14.96 3.83 -19.15
CA TRP A 43 14.12 3.48 -20.29
C TRP A 43 13.62 4.72 -21.05
N VAL A 44 13.21 5.77 -20.33
CA VAL A 44 12.78 7.03 -20.94
C VAL A 44 13.96 7.77 -21.57
N GLN A 45 15.14 7.72 -20.94
CA GLN A 45 16.34 8.30 -21.52
C GLN A 45 16.75 7.62 -22.83
N GLU A 46 16.70 6.28 -22.89
CA GLU A 46 17.02 5.52 -24.10
C GLU A 46 16.00 5.76 -25.22
N ALA A 47 14.72 5.88 -24.88
CA ALA A 47 13.66 6.12 -25.87
C ALA A 47 13.62 7.56 -26.38
N CYS A 48 13.82 8.55 -25.50
CA CYS A 48 13.52 9.96 -25.76
C CYS A 48 14.76 10.88 -25.70
N GLY A 49 15.93 10.33 -25.41
CA GLY A 49 17.19 11.05 -25.25
C GLY A 49 17.38 11.69 -23.87
N LYS A 50 18.63 12.10 -23.61
CA LYS A 50 19.12 12.57 -22.30
C LYS A 50 18.33 13.74 -21.69
N ASN A 51 17.89 14.69 -22.51
CA ASN A 51 17.15 15.87 -22.00
C ASN A 51 15.80 15.47 -21.40
N ILE A 52 15.04 14.62 -22.10
CA ILE A 52 13.74 14.13 -21.63
C ILE A 52 13.92 13.17 -20.45
N GLY A 53 14.91 12.29 -20.52
CA GLY A 53 15.29 11.42 -19.39
C GLY A 53 15.59 12.19 -18.11
N SER A 54 16.33 13.30 -18.21
CA SER A 54 16.66 14.15 -17.06
C SER A 54 15.42 14.85 -16.47
N HIS A 55 14.51 15.35 -17.32
CA HIS A 55 13.24 15.91 -16.86
C HIS A 55 12.36 14.86 -16.19
N HIS A 56 12.31 13.65 -16.74
CA HIS A 56 11.57 12.54 -16.15
C HIS A 56 12.14 12.16 -14.77
N ALA A 57 13.46 12.05 -14.64
CA ALA A 57 14.14 11.78 -13.37
C ALA A 57 13.79 12.84 -12.30
N TYR A 58 13.74 14.11 -12.68
CA TYR A 58 13.34 15.20 -11.78
C TYR A 58 11.90 15.02 -11.29
N TRP A 59 10.95 14.75 -12.17
CA TRP A 59 9.55 14.56 -11.79
C TRP A 59 9.34 13.32 -10.92
N VAL A 60 10.03 12.23 -11.24
CA VAL A 60 10.08 11.03 -10.41
C VAL A 60 10.54 11.40 -9.01
N TRP A 61 11.67 12.10 -8.90
CA TRP A 61 12.20 12.51 -7.59
C TRP A 61 11.19 13.35 -6.80
N VAL A 62 10.53 14.33 -7.45
CA VAL A 62 9.46 15.11 -6.82
C VAL A 62 8.32 14.22 -6.32
N ILE A 63 7.86 13.26 -7.13
CA ILE A 63 6.80 12.31 -6.75
C ILE A 63 7.20 11.52 -5.50
N TYR A 64 8.41 10.97 -5.45
CA TYR A 64 8.86 10.22 -4.28
C TYR A 64 8.99 11.09 -3.02
N VAL A 65 9.42 12.34 -3.15
CA VAL A 65 9.49 13.27 -2.01
C VAL A 65 8.08 13.57 -1.47
N VAL A 66 7.13 13.82 -2.37
CA VAL A 66 5.73 14.10 -1.98
C VAL A 66 5.09 12.86 -1.38
N ASP A 67 5.26 11.69 -1.99
CA ASP A 67 4.72 10.41 -1.49
C ASP A 67 5.31 10.06 -0.12
N ALA A 68 6.62 10.17 0.03
CA ALA A 68 7.30 9.91 1.30
C ALA A 68 6.83 10.86 2.42
N ALA A 69 6.43 12.09 2.11
CA ALA A 69 5.93 13.06 3.09
C ALA A 69 4.53 12.72 3.63
N ILE A 70 3.74 11.93 2.89
CA ILE A 70 2.39 11.51 3.31
C ILE A 70 2.47 10.59 4.53
N TYR A 71 3.37 9.60 4.53
CA TYR A 71 3.37 8.53 5.53
C TYR A 71 3.65 9.02 6.98
N PRO A 72 4.66 9.86 7.26
CA PRO A 72 4.89 10.37 8.61
C PRO A 72 3.71 11.18 9.16
N VAL A 73 3.02 11.94 8.29
CA VAL A 73 1.83 12.70 8.65
C VAL A 73 0.67 11.77 8.94
N LEU A 74 0.48 10.72 8.12
CA LEU A 74 -0.49 9.68 8.40
C LEU A 74 -0.21 9.06 9.77
N VAL A 75 1.01 8.59 10.04
CA VAL A 75 1.38 8.02 11.34
C VAL A 75 1.20 9.02 12.49
N ALA A 76 1.47 10.31 12.30
CA ALA A 76 1.27 11.33 13.33
C ALA A 76 -0.22 11.58 13.63
N ASN A 77 -1.06 11.75 12.62
CA ASN A 77 -2.52 11.82 12.76
C ASN A 77 -3.07 10.57 13.42
N TYR A 78 -2.39 9.46 13.16
CA TYR A 78 -2.75 8.18 13.68
C TYR A 78 -2.43 8.04 15.17
N VAL A 79 -1.21 8.37 15.61
CA VAL A 79 -0.84 8.40 17.04
C VAL A 79 -1.63 9.44 17.83
N ASP A 80 -2.03 10.55 17.20
CA ASP A 80 -2.87 11.59 17.83
C ASP A 80 -4.19 11.04 18.38
N THR A 81 -4.72 9.99 17.74
CA THR A 81 -5.95 9.35 18.20
C THR A 81 -5.73 8.47 19.45
N MET A 82 -4.50 8.07 19.74
CA MET A 82 -4.13 7.32 20.96
C MET A 82 -3.68 8.25 22.08
N MET A 83 -2.90 9.26 21.72
CA MET A 83 -2.34 10.26 22.60
C MET A 83 -2.60 11.62 21.97
N PRO A 84 -3.67 12.31 22.39
CA PRO A 84 -4.03 13.61 21.83
C PRO A 84 -2.84 14.58 21.89
N MET A 85 -2.41 15.04 20.73
CA MET A 85 -1.31 15.96 20.54
C MET A 85 -1.83 17.32 20.07
N SER A 86 -1.14 18.39 20.44
CA SER A 86 -1.35 19.68 19.78
C SER A 86 -0.95 19.59 18.30
N ALA A 87 -1.44 20.51 17.47
CA ALA A 87 -1.04 20.57 16.06
C ALA A 87 0.48 20.63 15.89
N THR A 88 1.17 21.44 16.72
CA THR A 88 2.64 21.51 16.77
C THR A 88 3.26 20.18 17.19
N GLY A 89 2.69 19.50 18.20
CA GLY A 89 3.16 18.19 18.64
C GLY A 89 3.12 17.15 17.52
N ARG A 90 2.02 17.11 16.76
CA ARG A 90 1.91 16.23 15.57
C ARG A 90 2.96 16.53 14.52
N SER A 91 3.17 17.81 14.19
CA SER A 91 4.20 18.19 13.21
C SER A 91 5.61 17.81 13.66
N LEU A 92 5.94 18.04 14.94
CA LEU A 92 7.24 17.64 15.50
C LEU A 92 7.43 16.12 15.50
N PHE A 93 6.37 15.37 15.79
CA PHE A 93 6.39 13.92 15.75
C PHE A 93 6.61 13.39 14.33
N ALA A 94 5.92 13.96 13.32
CA ALA A 94 6.15 13.61 11.92
C ALA A 94 7.60 13.91 11.49
N VAL A 95 8.17 15.05 11.90
CA VAL A 95 9.59 15.38 11.64
C VAL A 95 10.52 14.38 12.32
N ALA A 96 10.22 13.97 13.56
CA ALA A 96 11.02 12.97 14.27
C ALA A 96 11.02 11.60 13.55
N ILE A 97 9.88 11.19 12.99
CA ILE A 97 9.79 9.98 12.15
C ILE A 97 10.68 10.11 10.92
N VAL A 98 10.58 11.24 10.19
CA VAL A 98 11.42 11.48 9.01
C VAL A 98 12.90 11.38 9.36
N LEU A 99 13.35 12.07 10.42
CA LEU A 99 14.74 12.03 10.87
C LEU A 99 15.17 10.61 11.26
N GLY A 100 14.32 9.86 11.97
CA GLY A 100 14.61 8.48 12.34
C GLY A 100 14.79 7.57 11.13
N VAL A 101 13.88 7.65 10.15
CA VAL A 101 13.96 6.89 8.90
C VAL A 101 15.19 7.33 8.09
N THR A 102 15.49 8.62 8.02
CA THR A 102 16.71 9.12 7.35
C THR A 102 17.96 8.53 8.01
N LEU A 103 18.05 8.51 9.34
CA LEU A 103 19.18 7.90 10.04
C LEU A 103 19.31 6.39 9.75
N ILE A 104 18.20 5.66 9.68
CA ILE A 104 18.22 4.25 9.27
C ILE A 104 18.76 4.10 7.85
N ASN A 105 18.30 4.92 6.90
CA ASN A 105 18.78 4.90 5.52
C ASN A 105 20.28 5.24 5.41
N LEU A 106 20.77 6.18 6.23
CA LEU A 106 22.19 6.56 6.26
C LEU A 106 23.09 5.44 6.83
N ASN A 107 22.55 4.53 7.63
CA ASN A 107 23.28 3.37 8.16
C ASN A 107 23.44 2.22 7.14
N GLY A 108 22.92 2.39 5.92
CA GLY A 108 23.10 1.45 4.82
C GLY A 108 21.81 0.72 4.42
N THR A 109 21.82 0.21 3.18
CA THR A 109 20.69 -0.47 2.54
C THR A 109 20.29 -1.75 3.28
N ASP A 110 21.24 -2.51 3.81
CA ASP A 110 20.96 -3.74 4.58
C ASP A 110 20.08 -3.49 5.82
N MET A 111 20.35 -2.40 6.55
CA MET A 111 19.56 -2.06 7.74
C MET A 111 18.15 -1.60 7.36
N MET A 112 18.05 -0.81 6.29
CA MET A 112 16.78 -0.36 5.72
C MET A 112 15.91 -1.55 5.26
N VAL A 113 16.49 -2.53 4.55
CA VAL A 113 15.78 -3.74 4.10
C VAL A 113 15.25 -4.55 5.29
N LYS A 114 16.07 -4.76 6.33
CA LYS A 114 15.64 -5.46 7.56
C LYS A 114 14.51 -4.72 8.26
N PHE A 115 14.62 -3.40 8.38
CA PHE A 115 13.59 -2.56 9.00
C PHE A 115 12.27 -2.62 8.23
N ASN A 116 12.30 -2.47 6.90
CA ASN A 116 11.11 -2.59 6.05
C ASN A 116 10.49 -3.98 6.11
N THR A 117 11.31 -5.03 6.15
CA THR A 117 10.82 -6.42 6.29
C THR A 117 10.11 -6.61 7.62
N LEU A 118 10.65 -6.07 8.71
CA LEU A 118 10.02 -6.11 10.02
C LEU A 118 8.67 -5.36 10.02
N LEU A 119 8.61 -4.15 9.46
CA LEU A 119 7.37 -3.38 9.34
C LEU A 119 6.31 -4.11 8.50
N ALA A 120 6.73 -4.74 7.40
CA ALA A 120 5.84 -5.55 6.57
C ALA A 120 5.26 -6.72 7.37
N ILE A 121 6.08 -7.45 8.13
CA ILE A 121 5.61 -8.56 8.98
C ILE A 121 4.63 -8.06 10.05
N ILE A 122 4.97 -6.98 10.76
CA ILE A 122 4.12 -6.39 11.80
C ILE A 122 2.76 -5.94 11.25
N SER A 123 2.72 -5.46 10.01
CA SER A 123 1.48 -4.97 9.37
C SER A 123 0.66 -6.10 8.74
N LEU A 124 1.32 -7.07 8.10
CA LEU A 124 0.66 -8.16 7.38
C LEU A 124 0.12 -9.24 8.30
N VAL A 125 0.85 -9.62 9.36
CA VAL A 125 0.44 -10.73 10.24
C VAL A 125 -0.92 -10.48 10.89
N PRO A 126 -1.20 -9.32 11.53
CA PRO A 126 -2.52 -9.04 12.07
C PRO A 126 -3.61 -9.07 10.99
N THR A 127 -3.33 -8.49 9.82
CA THR A 127 -4.27 -8.45 8.68
C THR A 127 -4.64 -9.84 8.18
N LEU A 128 -3.66 -10.73 8.06
CA LEU A 128 -3.87 -12.12 7.65
C LEU A 128 -4.66 -12.90 8.69
N ILE A 129 -4.36 -12.72 9.97
CA ILE A 129 -5.09 -13.36 11.07
C ILE A 129 -6.54 -12.87 11.12
N PHE A 130 -6.77 -11.56 11.03
CA PHE A 130 -8.10 -10.96 10.97
C PHE A 130 -8.92 -11.54 9.82
N THR A 131 -8.32 -11.62 8.65
CA THR A 131 -8.95 -12.19 7.46
C THR A 131 -9.28 -13.66 7.69
N ALA A 132 -8.33 -14.46 8.19
CA ALA A 132 -8.54 -15.89 8.43
C ALA A 132 -9.63 -16.20 9.47
N LEU A 133 -9.72 -15.40 10.54
CA LEU A 133 -10.73 -15.56 11.59
C LEU A 133 -12.12 -15.11 11.15
N GLY A 134 -12.22 -14.05 10.35
CA GLY A 134 -13.50 -13.52 9.90
C GLY A 134 -14.07 -14.21 8.66
N LEU A 135 -13.23 -14.81 7.81
CA LEU A 135 -13.64 -15.44 6.55
C LEU A 135 -14.77 -16.48 6.72
N PRO A 136 -14.76 -17.39 7.73
CA PRO A 136 -15.83 -18.38 7.89
C PRO A 136 -17.21 -17.79 8.18
N ASN A 137 -17.26 -16.60 8.77
CA ASN A 137 -18.50 -15.92 9.16
C ASN A 137 -18.86 -14.75 8.23
N THR A 138 -18.14 -14.61 7.11
CA THR A 138 -18.31 -13.48 6.19
C THR A 138 -19.54 -13.65 5.32
N THR A 139 -20.48 -12.70 5.41
CA THR A 139 -21.63 -12.61 4.49
C THR A 139 -21.26 -11.84 3.23
N PHE A 140 -20.83 -12.54 2.17
CA PHE A 140 -20.41 -11.91 0.90
C PHE A 140 -21.52 -11.13 0.18
N GLU A 141 -22.80 -11.36 0.50
CA GLU A 141 -23.92 -10.58 -0.04
C GLU A 141 -23.79 -9.07 0.28
N ARG A 142 -23.13 -8.73 1.39
CA ARG A 142 -22.86 -7.34 1.76
C ARG A 142 -21.85 -6.65 0.83
N CYS A 143 -21.05 -7.42 0.09
CA CYS A 143 -20.07 -6.89 -0.87
C CYS A 143 -20.70 -6.48 -2.21
N VAL A 144 -21.95 -6.88 -2.48
CA VAL A 144 -22.65 -6.59 -3.75
C VAL A 144 -23.72 -5.50 -3.64
N VAL A 145 -23.78 -4.82 -2.49
CA VAL A 145 -24.67 -3.66 -2.28
C VAL A 145 -24.24 -2.51 -3.18
N SER A 146 -25.20 -1.99 -3.96
CA SER A 146 -25.00 -0.92 -4.93
C SER A 146 -25.71 0.39 -4.58
N GLU A 147 -26.51 0.40 -3.53
CA GLU A 147 -27.28 1.58 -3.11
C GLU A 147 -26.38 2.62 -2.45
N GLY A 148 -26.44 3.86 -2.93
CA GLY A 148 -25.72 5.02 -2.41
C GLY A 148 -24.95 5.78 -3.49
N ASP A 149 -24.53 7.00 -3.16
CA ASP A 149 -23.76 7.84 -4.07
C ASP A 149 -22.29 7.37 -4.16
N VAL A 150 -21.72 7.50 -5.36
CA VAL A 150 -20.32 7.16 -5.65
C VAL A 150 -19.53 8.43 -5.88
N ASP A 151 -18.49 8.64 -5.07
CA ASP A 151 -17.43 9.61 -5.38
C ASP A 151 -16.43 8.94 -6.32
N TRP A 152 -16.70 9.06 -7.63
CA TRP A 152 -15.88 8.44 -8.67
C TRP A 152 -14.43 8.93 -8.67
N THR A 153 -14.21 10.21 -8.37
CA THR A 153 -12.87 10.78 -8.34
C THR A 153 -12.07 10.14 -7.21
N LEU A 154 -12.62 10.14 -5.99
CA LEU A 154 -11.96 9.54 -4.84
C LEU A 154 -11.74 8.04 -5.03
N LEU A 155 -12.76 7.32 -5.51
CA LEU A 155 -12.70 5.86 -5.66
C LEU A 155 -11.67 5.42 -6.71
N VAL A 156 -11.64 6.06 -7.88
CA VAL A 156 -10.64 5.76 -8.92
C VAL A 156 -9.25 6.13 -8.47
N SER A 157 -9.06 7.32 -7.88
CA SER A 157 -7.74 7.76 -7.38
C SER A 157 -7.18 6.79 -6.33
N TRP A 158 -7.98 6.39 -5.34
CA TRP A 158 -7.54 5.42 -4.32
C TRP A 158 -7.23 4.06 -4.91
N THR A 159 -8.07 3.56 -5.84
CA THR A 159 -7.85 2.24 -6.42
C THR A 159 -6.59 2.21 -7.28
N LEU A 160 -6.34 3.25 -8.08
CA LEU A 160 -5.10 3.36 -8.86
C LEU A 160 -3.87 3.42 -7.95
N TRP A 161 -3.94 4.20 -6.87
CA TRP A 161 -2.84 4.31 -5.91
C TRP A 161 -2.55 2.98 -5.19
N LEU A 162 -3.57 2.20 -4.84
CA LEU A 162 -3.40 0.86 -4.23
C LEU A 162 -2.64 -0.13 -5.12
N TYR A 163 -2.69 0.04 -6.44
CA TYR A 163 -2.08 -0.87 -7.40
C TYR A 163 -0.91 -0.26 -8.20
N CYS A 164 -0.45 0.95 -7.86
CA CYS A 164 0.61 1.59 -8.65
C CYS A 164 2.01 0.99 -8.38
N GLY A 165 2.26 0.33 -7.25
CA GLY A 165 3.62 -0.02 -6.77
C GLY A 165 4.50 -0.91 -7.66
N PHE A 166 3.98 -1.52 -8.73
CA PHE A 166 4.74 -2.46 -9.59
C PHE A 166 5.85 -1.78 -10.40
N PHE A 167 5.80 -0.46 -10.64
CA PHE A 167 6.89 0.25 -11.34
C PHE A 167 8.21 0.23 -10.55
N SER A 168 8.14 0.18 -9.22
CA SER A 168 9.31 0.15 -8.34
C SER A 168 10.10 -1.15 -8.46
N LEU A 169 9.53 -2.23 -9.00
CA LEU A 169 10.28 -3.46 -9.24
C LEU A 169 11.43 -3.24 -10.24
N GLY A 170 11.25 -2.35 -11.21
CA GLY A 170 12.26 -2.08 -12.24
C GLY A 170 13.49 -1.33 -11.73
N THR A 171 13.41 -0.66 -10.58
CA THR A 171 14.58 0.04 -10.02
C THR A 171 15.58 -0.92 -9.39
N LEU A 172 15.16 -2.16 -9.11
CA LEU A 172 16.00 -3.21 -8.54
C LEU A 172 16.66 -4.09 -9.61
N ALA A 173 16.41 -3.82 -10.90
CA ALA A 173 16.79 -4.72 -11.99
C ALA A 173 18.29 -5.07 -12.02
N GLY A 174 19.18 -4.10 -11.73
CA GLY A 174 20.63 -4.32 -11.74
C GLY A 174 21.16 -5.13 -10.55
N GLU A 175 20.38 -5.25 -9.46
CA GLU A 175 20.74 -6.02 -8.27
C GLU A 175 20.26 -7.49 -8.33
N LEU A 176 19.41 -7.84 -9.30
CA LEU A 176 18.79 -9.17 -9.37
C LEU A 176 19.68 -10.20 -10.07
N GLU A 177 19.86 -11.35 -9.42
CA GLU A 177 20.33 -12.55 -10.09
C GLU A 177 19.26 -13.07 -11.06
N ASN A 178 19.64 -13.32 -12.31
CA ASN A 178 18.75 -13.77 -13.38
C ASN A 178 17.43 -12.96 -13.48
N PRO A 179 17.50 -11.66 -13.85
CA PRO A 179 16.35 -10.75 -13.80
C PRO A 179 15.08 -11.32 -14.43
N ARG A 180 15.19 -11.97 -15.59
CA ARG A 180 14.04 -12.57 -16.30
C ARG A 180 13.24 -13.55 -15.45
N ARG A 181 13.92 -14.50 -14.79
CA ARG A 181 13.24 -15.50 -13.95
C ARG A 181 12.69 -14.84 -12.69
N THR A 182 13.47 -13.94 -12.10
CA THR A 182 13.12 -13.28 -10.84
C THR A 182 11.91 -12.37 -10.99
N PHE A 183 11.81 -11.57 -12.07
CA PHE A 183 10.62 -10.76 -12.36
C PHE A 183 9.36 -11.60 -12.59
N ILE A 184 9.46 -12.70 -13.34
CA ILE A 184 8.30 -13.59 -13.57
C ILE A 184 7.78 -14.16 -12.24
N ILE A 185 8.68 -14.66 -11.39
CA ILE A 185 8.31 -15.20 -10.08
C ILE A 185 7.75 -14.10 -9.18
N ALA A 186 8.40 -12.93 -9.15
CA ALA A 186 7.97 -11.79 -8.36
C ALA A 186 6.55 -11.36 -8.75
N ILE A 187 6.25 -11.21 -10.04
CA ILE A 187 4.91 -10.84 -10.52
C ILE A 187 3.91 -11.94 -10.19
N ALA A 188 4.26 -13.22 -10.43
CA ALA A 188 3.37 -14.35 -10.17
C ALA A 188 3.00 -14.50 -8.68
N ILE A 189 3.85 -14.05 -7.76
CA ILE A 189 3.60 -14.06 -6.31
C ILE A 189 2.93 -12.75 -5.86
N LEU A 190 3.51 -11.61 -6.22
CA LEU A 190 3.07 -10.30 -5.75
C LEU A 190 1.69 -9.93 -6.29
N PHE A 191 1.40 -10.22 -7.56
CA PHE A 191 0.11 -9.88 -8.16
C PHE A 191 -1.10 -10.49 -7.42
N PRO A 192 -1.20 -11.83 -7.25
CA PRO A 192 -2.30 -12.41 -6.48
C PRO A 192 -2.24 -12.01 -5.01
N THR A 193 -1.05 -11.85 -4.42
CA THR A 193 -0.92 -11.44 -3.02
C THR A 193 -1.51 -10.04 -2.79
N VAL A 194 -1.15 -9.06 -3.62
CA VAL A 194 -1.66 -7.68 -3.53
C VAL A 194 -3.16 -7.64 -3.84
N LEU A 195 -3.64 -8.42 -4.81
CA LEU A 195 -5.08 -8.53 -5.09
C LEU A 195 -5.84 -9.06 -3.87
N LEU A 196 -5.38 -10.14 -3.24
CA LEU A 196 -6.02 -10.75 -2.09
C LEU A 196 -5.96 -9.86 -0.85
N LEU A 197 -4.82 -9.21 -0.59
CA LEU A 197 -4.64 -8.31 0.55
C LEU A 197 -5.49 -7.04 0.46
N ASN A 198 -5.77 -6.54 -0.75
CA ASN A 198 -6.64 -5.39 -0.93
C ASN A 198 -8.14 -5.74 -0.90
N THR A 199 -8.50 -7.00 -1.16
CA THR A 199 -9.91 -7.43 -1.30
C THR A 199 -10.44 -8.19 -0.09
N LEU A 200 -9.74 -9.24 0.36
CA LEU A 200 -10.25 -10.14 1.40
C LEU A 200 -10.46 -9.47 2.76
N PRO A 201 -9.51 -8.67 3.31
CA PRO A 201 -9.74 -8.00 4.58
C PRO A 201 -10.94 -7.06 4.53
N LEU A 202 -11.15 -6.37 3.40
CA LEU A 202 -12.29 -5.50 3.21
C LEU A 202 -13.61 -6.29 3.15
N ALA A 203 -13.63 -7.42 2.45
CA ALA A 203 -14.80 -8.29 2.38
C ALA A 203 -15.17 -8.85 3.76
N VAL A 204 -14.17 -9.28 4.53
CA VAL A 204 -14.35 -9.73 5.92
C VAL A 204 -14.86 -8.61 6.82
N ALA A 205 -14.30 -7.41 6.67
CA ALA A 205 -14.74 -6.25 7.44
C ALA A 205 -16.21 -5.95 7.18
N LEU A 206 -16.62 -5.83 5.91
CA LEU A 206 -18.02 -5.57 5.52
C LEU A 206 -18.95 -6.71 5.91
N GLY A 207 -18.47 -7.96 5.84
CA GLY A 207 -19.16 -9.12 6.37
C GLY A 207 -19.44 -9.02 7.87
N THR A 208 -18.58 -8.32 8.62
CA THR A 208 -18.70 -8.15 10.08
C THR A 208 -19.58 -6.96 10.46
N ASP A 209 -19.41 -5.80 9.82
CA ASP A 209 -20.21 -4.59 10.04
C ASP A 209 -20.52 -3.94 8.68
N ASP A 210 -21.79 -3.90 8.29
CA ASP A 210 -22.23 -3.37 6.99
C ASP A 210 -22.46 -1.85 7.00
N ARG A 211 -22.31 -1.19 8.15
CA ARG A 211 -22.54 0.25 8.27
C ARG A 211 -21.35 1.04 7.73
N LEU A 212 -21.49 1.53 6.49
CA LEU A 212 -20.45 2.28 5.78
C LEU A 212 -19.99 3.56 6.51
N GLU A 213 -20.84 4.12 7.36
CA GLU A 213 -20.55 5.32 8.18
C GLU A 213 -19.44 5.08 9.21
N HIS A 214 -19.27 3.83 9.66
CA HIS A 214 -18.23 3.49 10.63
C HIS A 214 -16.83 3.40 10.00
N TYR A 215 -16.72 3.26 8.67
CA TYR A 215 -15.45 3.05 7.96
C TYR A 215 -14.66 4.35 7.83
N THR A 216 -14.11 4.78 8.96
CA THR A 216 -13.11 5.86 9.08
C THR A 216 -11.72 5.28 9.32
N ALA A 217 -10.70 6.13 9.33
CA ALA A 217 -9.35 5.73 9.72
C ALA A 217 -9.38 5.07 11.11
N GLY A 218 -8.63 3.97 11.26
CA GLY A 218 -8.60 3.17 12.47
C GLY A 218 -9.58 1.99 12.45
N TYR A 219 -10.84 2.18 12.04
CA TYR A 219 -11.98 1.29 12.34
C TYR A 219 -11.79 -0.23 12.14
N PHE A 220 -10.92 -0.64 11.22
CA PHE A 220 -10.48 -2.04 11.09
C PHE A 220 -9.99 -2.65 12.41
N ASN A 221 -9.38 -1.85 13.30
CA ASN A 221 -8.95 -2.26 14.63
C ASN A 221 -10.10 -2.65 15.57
N VAL A 222 -11.21 -1.94 15.54
CA VAL A 222 -12.41 -2.22 16.33
C VAL A 222 -13.00 -3.54 15.86
N LEU A 223 -13.08 -3.75 14.55
CA LEU A 223 -13.51 -5.02 13.97
C LEU A 223 -12.56 -6.17 14.35
N ALA A 224 -11.26 -5.92 14.32
CA ALA A 224 -10.24 -6.87 14.75
C ALA A 224 -10.37 -7.26 16.23
N GLY A 225 -10.66 -6.29 17.10
CA GLY A 225 -10.96 -6.54 18.50
C GLY A 225 -12.23 -7.36 18.73
N ARG A 226 -13.27 -7.15 17.90
CA ARG A 226 -14.52 -7.94 17.94
C ARG A 226 -14.29 -9.39 17.52
N LEU A 227 -13.46 -9.64 16.51
CA LEU A 227 -13.20 -10.98 15.96
C LEU A 227 -12.15 -11.78 16.74
N GLY A 228 -11.03 -11.16 17.10
CA GLY A 228 -9.87 -11.83 17.70
C GLY A 228 -9.59 -11.46 19.16
N GLY A 229 -10.34 -10.52 19.75
CA GLY A 229 -10.10 -10.03 21.10
C GLY A 229 -8.96 -9.00 21.21
N ARG A 230 -8.61 -8.64 22.45
CA ARG A 230 -7.73 -7.49 22.76
C ARG A 230 -6.32 -7.60 22.19
N TRP A 231 -5.82 -8.80 21.90
CA TRP A 231 -4.49 -9.00 21.32
C TRP A 231 -4.49 -8.74 19.81
N LEU A 232 -5.58 -9.04 19.10
CA LEU A 232 -5.68 -8.77 17.66
C LEU A 232 -5.97 -7.30 17.41
N ASP A 233 -6.78 -6.68 18.28
CA ASP A 233 -6.78 -5.22 18.46
C ASP A 233 -5.32 -4.76 18.65
N GLY A 234 -4.61 -5.27 19.67
CA GLY A 234 -3.15 -5.15 19.91
C GLY A 234 -2.25 -5.18 18.66
N GLY A 235 -2.44 -6.18 17.80
CA GLY A 235 -1.66 -6.39 16.58
C GLY A 235 -1.95 -5.34 15.51
N PHE A 236 -3.23 -5.06 15.27
CA PHE A 236 -3.60 -3.88 14.49
C PHE A 236 -3.09 -2.64 15.17
N GLN A 237 -2.97 -2.57 16.50
CA GLN A 237 -2.47 -1.39 17.19
C GLN A 237 -1.03 -1.02 16.86
N LEU A 238 -0.17 -2.03 16.79
CA LEU A 238 1.23 -1.88 16.48
C LEU A 238 1.47 -1.69 14.98
N GLY A 239 0.62 -2.28 14.13
CA GLY A 239 0.62 -2.03 12.67
C GLY A 239 -0.04 -0.71 12.28
N ALA A 240 -0.98 -0.24 13.11
CA ALA A 240 -1.79 0.98 13.03
C ALA A 240 -2.93 0.94 14.11
N ASN A 241 -2.84 1.38 15.40
CA ASN A 241 -4.04 1.87 16.22
C ASN A 241 -4.42 3.34 16.49
N VAL A 242 -5.76 3.49 16.51
CA VAL A 242 -6.63 4.37 17.30
C VAL A 242 -7.28 3.58 18.45
N ARG A 243 -7.59 4.16 19.61
CA ARG A 243 -8.63 3.63 20.52
C ARG A 243 -9.68 4.71 20.74
N HIS A 244 -10.97 4.36 20.68
CA HIS A 244 -12.04 5.18 21.25
C HIS A 244 -12.22 4.82 22.74
#